data_AF-A0A9X2JK29-F1
#
_entry.id   AF-A0A9X2JK29-F1
#
_cell.length_a   1.000
_cell.length_b   1.000
_cell.length_c   1.000
_cell.angle_alpha   90.00
_cell.angle_beta   90.00
_cell.angle_gamma   90.00
#
_symmetry.space_group_name_H-M   'P 1'
#
loop_
_entity.id
_entity.type
_entity.pdbx_description
1 polymer ?
#
loop_
_entity_poly.entity_id
_entity_poly.type
_entity_poly.pdbx_seq_one_letter_code
_entity_poly.pdbx_strand_id
1 'polypeptide(L)'
;MTITWNPVGDFAAIVDASETIVLLRRGSRTSTDIDVAWRYSHRTTEREPSDGYAPATDVVWQFEWPAEVRPPQVGDRIRDTKGEYYTLLAVERTQGNTRLKCEARNLRIAHGLDCLVDIQLAVWDAGAITGWTTFRPAVHARIQPLETTVDESSTPITSTTTYRVLLDDDTPLDHNHRLASGDGTVYRLVSYSGGERLGDLAAAVVRRE
;
A
#
# COMPACT_ATOMS: atom_id res chain seq x y z
N MET A 1 -14.36 35.79 34.13
CA MET A 1 -13.32 34.76 33.90
C MET A 1 -12.27 35.39 33.00
N THR A 2 -11.02 35.41 33.44
CA THR A 2 -9.92 36.06 32.70
C THR A 2 -9.14 34.96 31.98
N ILE A 3 -9.11 35.01 30.64
CA ILE A 3 -8.29 34.09 29.85
C ILE A 3 -6.84 34.55 29.99
N THR A 4 -5.97 33.71 30.55
CA THR A 4 -4.53 33.97 30.63
C THR A 4 -3.89 33.39 29.38
N TRP A 5 -3.53 34.25 28.42
CA TRP A 5 -2.89 33.88 27.16
C TRP A 5 -1.36 33.95 27.31
N ASN A 6 -0.66 32.86 27.01
CA ASN A 6 0.80 32.77 27.02
C ASN A 6 1.31 32.47 25.59
N PRO A 7 1.79 33.47 24.84
CA PRO A 7 2.18 33.28 23.44
C PRO A 7 3.33 32.28 23.24
N VAL A 8 4.18 32.09 24.25
CA VAL A 8 5.34 31.19 24.14
C VAL A 8 4.94 29.73 24.34
N GLY A 9 4.03 29.48 25.27
CA GLY A 9 3.56 28.12 25.58
C GLY A 9 2.37 27.68 24.72
N ASP A 10 1.42 28.60 24.49
CA ASP A 10 0.16 28.27 23.84
C ASP A 10 0.33 28.08 22.33
N PHE A 11 1.26 28.79 21.68
CA PHE A 11 1.55 28.57 20.25
C PHE A 11 2.23 27.23 19.97
N ALA A 12 3.16 26.81 20.83
CA ALA A 12 3.81 25.51 20.70
C ALA A 12 2.82 24.35 20.88
N ALA A 13 1.77 24.55 21.70
CA ALA A 13 0.72 23.56 21.92
C ALA A 13 -0.37 23.55 20.82
N ILE A 14 -0.58 24.66 20.10
CA ILE A 14 -1.70 24.82 19.16
C ILE A 14 -1.29 24.65 17.69
N VAL A 15 0.00 24.81 17.33
CA VAL A 15 0.36 25.10 15.92
C VAL A 15 1.13 24.02 15.17
N ASP A 16 1.80 23.07 15.82
CA ASP A 16 2.53 22.03 15.07
C ASP A 16 1.69 20.75 14.94
N ALA A 17 0.70 20.80 14.05
CA ALA A 17 0.11 19.59 13.45
C ALA A 17 1.07 18.93 12.44
N SER A 18 2.37 19.15 12.61
CA SER A 18 3.43 18.56 11.81
C SER A 18 3.78 17.18 12.37
N GLU A 19 4.21 16.30 11.49
CA GLU A 19 4.67 14.97 11.85
C GLU A 19 5.91 14.58 11.06
N THR A 20 6.73 13.73 11.65
CA THR A 20 7.88 13.14 10.97
C THR A 20 7.40 12.04 10.04
N ILE A 21 7.81 12.09 8.78
CA ILE A 21 7.45 11.09 7.78
C ILE A 21 8.70 10.52 7.10
N VAL A 22 8.55 9.36 6.49
CA VAL A 22 9.61 8.73 5.69
C VAL A 22 9.15 8.62 4.25
N LEU A 23 9.86 9.24 3.32
CA LEU A 23 9.67 9.02 1.89
C LEU A 23 10.41 7.76 1.46
N LEU A 24 9.74 6.89 0.72
CA LEU A 24 10.24 5.64 0.16
C LEU A 24 10.20 5.71 -1.36
N ARG A 25 11.32 5.36 -1.99
CA ARG A 25 11.43 5.39 -3.45
C ARG A 25 10.75 4.20 -4.10
N ARG A 26 9.98 4.45 -5.15
CA ARG A 26 9.34 3.38 -5.92
C ARG A 26 10.40 2.40 -6.45
N GLY A 27 10.20 1.10 -6.22
CA GLY A 27 11.10 0.05 -6.69
C GLY A 27 12.52 0.09 -6.09
N SER A 28 12.74 0.85 -5.01
CA SER A 28 14.04 0.96 -4.35
C SER A 28 13.88 0.88 -2.83
N ARG A 29 14.95 0.46 -2.15
CA ARG A 29 15.05 0.48 -0.69
C ARG A 29 15.51 1.83 -0.14
N THR A 30 15.75 2.81 -1.02
CA THR A 30 16.15 4.16 -0.60
C THR A 30 14.99 4.84 0.11
N SER A 31 15.28 5.36 1.31
CA SER A 31 14.37 6.17 2.09
C SER A 31 14.96 7.55 2.39
N THR A 32 14.11 8.51 2.72
CA THR A 32 14.51 9.85 3.16
C THR A 32 13.59 10.28 4.28
N ASP A 33 14.17 10.59 5.44
CA ASP A 33 13.42 11.11 6.59
C ASP A 33 13.11 12.59 6.39
N ILE A 34 11.91 13.00 6.79
CA ILE A 34 11.41 14.36 6.69
C ILE A 34 10.86 14.71 8.07
N ASP A 35 11.59 15.56 8.80
CA ASP A 35 11.31 15.82 10.21
C ASP A 35 9.99 16.55 10.43
N VAL A 36 9.64 17.47 9.51
CA VAL A 36 8.51 18.38 9.64
C VAL A 36 7.65 18.33 8.37
N ALA A 37 6.54 17.60 8.43
CA ALA A 37 5.56 17.55 7.36
C ALA A 37 4.14 17.84 7.87
N TRP A 38 3.40 18.68 7.15
CA TRP A 38 2.00 18.97 7.43
C TRP A 38 1.10 18.08 6.58
N ARG A 39 0.14 17.40 7.23
CA ARG A 39 -0.91 16.62 6.57
C ARG A 39 -2.22 17.40 6.55
N TYR A 40 -2.76 17.62 5.36
CA TYR A 40 -4.10 18.15 5.12
C TYR A 40 -4.98 17.03 4.56
N SER A 41 -5.99 16.61 5.31
CA SER A 41 -7.04 15.76 4.75
C SER A 41 -8.06 16.67 4.06
N HIS A 42 -8.13 16.63 2.73
CA HIS A 42 -9.32 17.16 2.08
C HIS A 42 -10.47 16.21 2.41
N ARG A 43 -11.42 16.67 3.20
CA ARG A 43 -12.74 16.04 3.26
C ARG A 43 -13.43 16.41 1.95
N THR A 44 -13.04 15.78 0.85
CA THR A 44 -13.76 15.91 -0.40
C THR A 44 -15.15 15.38 -0.16
N THR A 45 -16.14 16.25 -0.34
CA THR A 45 -17.53 15.86 -0.51
C THR A 45 -17.55 14.74 -1.56
N GLU A 46 -18.11 13.60 -1.19
CA GLU A 46 -18.26 12.43 -2.04
C GLU A 46 -18.55 12.80 -3.49
N ARG A 47 -17.69 12.35 -4.41
CA ARG A 47 -17.93 12.51 -5.84
C ARG A 47 -18.99 11.50 -6.34
N GLU A 48 -19.16 10.40 -5.60
CA GLU A 48 -20.24 9.43 -5.69
C GLU A 48 -20.67 9.08 -4.26
N PRO A 49 -21.99 8.99 -3.96
CA PRO A 49 -22.46 8.60 -2.65
C PRO A 49 -21.95 7.18 -2.35
N SER A 50 -20.97 7.07 -1.46
CA SER A 50 -20.78 5.84 -0.72
C SER A 50 -21.87 5.84 0.36
N ASP A 51 -22.43 4.70 0.70
CA ASP A 51 -23.47 4.60 1.73
C ASP A 51 -22.91 4.87 3.16
N GLY A 52 -22.17 5.96 3.36
CA GLY A 52 -21.69 6.47 4.63
C GLY A 52 -20.34 5.94 5.10
N TYR A 53 -19.56 5.26 4.26
CA TYR A 53 -18.38 4.50 4.71
C TYR A 53 -17.06 4.75 3.99
N ALA A 54 -16.95 5.68 3.02
CA ALA A 54 -15.65 5.98 2.42
C ALA A 54 -14.78 6.90 3.32
N PRO A 55 -13.75 6.40 4.02
CA PRO A 55 -12.72 7.27 4.58
C PRO A 55 -12.07 8.07 3.45
N ALA A 56 -11.68 9.32 3.75
CA ALA A 56 -10.89 10.13 2.83
C ALA A 56 -9.58 9.40 2.52
N THR A 57 -9.50 8.83 1.32
CA THR A 57 -8.33 8.06 0.84
C THR A 57 -7.19 8.97 0.44
N ASP A 58 -7.50 10.20 0.07
CA ASP A 58 -6.58 11.21 -0.42
C ASP A 58 -6.19 12.21 0.68
N VAL A 59 -4.90 12.48 0.76
CA VAL A 59 -4.30 13.44 1.67
C VAL A 59 -3.33 14.32 0.90
N VAL A 60 -3.17 15.56 1.34
CA VAL A 60 -2.15 16.47 0.83
C VAL A 60 -1.10 16.65 1.89
N TRP A 61 0.14 16.34 1.53
CA TRP A 61 1.31 16.60 2.35
C TRP A 61 1.99 17.88 1.91
N GLN A 62 2.49 18.65 2.87
CA GLN A 62 3.42 19.75 2.59
C GLN A 62 4.64 19.65 3.49
N PHE A 63 5.83 19.84 2.92
CA PHE A 63 7.08 19.82 3.67
C PHE A 63 8.19 20.53 2.88
N GLU A 64 9.24 20.91 3.58
CA GLU A 64 10.48 21.40 2.96
C GLU A 64 11.30 20.23 2.43
N TRP A 65 11.95 20.42 1.29
CA TRP A 65 12.74 19.37 0.66
C TRP A 65 14.22 19.73 0.62
N PRO A 66 15.12 18.84 1.09
CA PRO A 66 16.56 19.09 1.05
C PRO A 66 17.05 19.36 -0.38
N ALA A 67 17.77 20.46 -0.59
CA ALA A 67 18.19 20.90 -1.92
C ALA A 67 19.11 19.90 -2.65
N GLU A 68 19.89 19.13 -1.90
CA GLU A 68 20.87 18.16 -2.42
C GLU A 68 20.28 16.76 -2.66
N VAL A 69 19.01 16.54 -2.27
CA VAL A 69 18.33 15.26 -2.45
C VAL A 69 17.41 15.36 -3.66
N ARG A 70 17.46 14.35 -4.55
CA ARG A 70 16.53 14.23 -5.68
C ARG A 70 15.08 14.45 -5.19
N PRO A 71 14.25 15.27 -5.84
CA PRO A 71 12.87 15.48 -5.39
C PRO A 71 12.04 14.17 -5.40
N PRO A 72 10.98 14.07 -4.58
CA PRO A 72 9.99 12.99 -4.68
C PRO A 72 9.41 12.93 -6.08
N GLN A 73 9.07 11.72 -6.51
CA GLN A 73 8.42 11.45 -7.78
C GLN A 73 7.04 10.83 -7.54
N VAL A 74 6.17 11.03 -8.52
CA VAL A 74 4.89 10.34 -8.59
C VAL A 74 5.12 8.82 -8.56
N GLY A 75 4.42 8.14 -7.65
CA GLY A 75 4.58 6.71 -7.34
C GLY A 75 5.52 6.39 -6.17
N ASP A 76 6.31 7.36 -5.68
CA ASP A 76 6.98 7.21 -4.37
C ASP A 76 5.93 7.06 -3.25
N ARG A 77 6.32 6.52 -2.09
CA ARG A 77 5.42 6.33 -0.94
C ARG A 77 5.86 7.17 0.24
N ILE A 78 4.91 7.74 0.98
CA ILE A 78 5.13 8.33 2.29
C ILE A 78 4.69 7.31 3.34
N ARG A 79 5.54 7.04 4.32
CA ARG A 79 5.17 6.34 5.54
C ARG A 79 5.01 7.35 6.67
N ASP A 80 3.83 7.40 7.28
CA ASP A 80 3.54 8.31 8.38
C ASP A 80 4.01 7.77 9.74
N THR A 81 3.81 8.54 10.80
CA THR A 81 4.18 8.16 12.19
C THR A 81 3.44 6.93 12.72
N LYS A 82 2.28 6.59 12.12
CA LYS A 82 1.49 5.40 12.47
C LYS A 82 1.89 4.18 11.65
N GLY A 83 2.84 4.33 10.73
CA GLY A 83 3.27 3.27 9.82
C GLY A 83 2.33 3.07 8.63
N GLU A 84 1.38 3.98 8.39
CA GLU A 84 0.51 3.93 7.22
C GLU A 84 1.25 4.42 5.99
N TYR A 85 0.95 3.81 4.84
CA TYR A 85 1.59 4.13 3.58
C TYR A 85 0.66 4.91 2.64
N TYR A 86 1.19 5.97 2.04
CA TYR A 86 0.49 6.83 1.10
C TYR A 86 1.29 6.94 -0.20
N THR A 87 0.73 6.52 -1.33
CA THR A 87 1.38 6.62 -2.64
C THR A 87 1.18 8.02 -3.21
N LEU A 88 2.27 8.67 -3.62
CA LEU A 88 2.24 10.00 -4.22
C LEU A 88 1.58 9.96 -5.61
N LEU A 89 0.48 10.69 -5.76
CA LEU A 89 -0.27 10.83 -7.00
C LEU A 89 0.13 12.09 -7.78
N ALA A 90 0.48 13.17 -7.08
CA ALA A 90 0.97 14.40 -7.66
C ALA A 90 2.04 15.04 -6.77
N VAL A 91 3.00 15.74 -7.39
CA VAL A 91 4.07 16.48 -6.71
C VAL A 91 4.20 17.84 -7.35
N GLU A 92 4.01 18.90 -6.55
CA GLU A 92 4.05 20.29 -6.96
C GLU A 92 5.05 21.07 -6.09
N ARG A 93 5.80 22.01 -6.67
CA ARG A 93 6.60 22.97 -5.89
C ARG A 93 5.78 24.23 -5.63
N THR A 94 5.66 24.64 -4.37
CA THR A 94 4.93 25.87 -4.02
C THR A 94 5.82 27.12 -4.15
N GLN A 95 5.20 28.30 -4.24
CA GLN A 95 5.91 29.59 -4.42
C GLN A 95 7.02 29.78 -3.37
N GLY A 96 8.21 30.21 -3.83
CA GLY A 96 9.43 30.28 -3.01
C GLY A 96 10.38 29.09 -3.21
N ASN A 97 9.96 28.02 -3.91
CA ASN A 97 10.78 26.88 -4.33
C ASN A 97 11.43 26.06 -3.19
N THR A 98 11.05 26.31 -1.93
CA THR A 98 11.55 25.61 -0.74
C THR A 98 10.64 24.48 -0.28
N ARG A 99 9.34 24.55 -0.62
CA ARG A 99 8.32 23.61 -0.16
C ARG A 99 7.72 22.80 -1.30
N LEU A 100 7.41 21.55 -1.00
CA LEU A 100 6.68 20.64 -1.86
C LEU A 100 5.26 20.47 -1.33
N LYS A 101 4.30 20.41 -2.24
CA LYS A 101 2.94 19.96 -2.03
C LYS A 101 2.79 18.62 -2.74
N CYS A 102 2.45 17.58 -2.01
CA CYS A 102 2.29 16.23 -2.53
C CYS A 102 0.88 15.73 -2.28
N GLU A 103 0.15 15.39 -3.33
CA GLU A 103 -1.14 14.70 -3.21
C GLU A 103 -0.86 13.21 -3.15
N ALA A 104 -1.39 12.51 -2.15
CA ALA A 104 -1.07 11.12 -1.89
C ALA A 104 -2.31 10.33 -1.47
N ARG A 105 -2.32 9.02 -1.76
CA ARG A 105 -3.44 8.12 -1.47
C ARG A 105 -3.03 6.91 -0.67
N ASN A 106 -3.78 6.57 0.36
CA ASN A 106 -3.64 5.28 1.02
C ASN A 106 -4.30 4.19 0.15
N LEU A 107 -3.49 3.44 -0.61
CA LEU A 107 -3.98 2.42 -1.54
C LEU A 107 -4.58 1.20 -0.83
N ARG A 108 -4.12 0.89 0.39
CA ARG A 108 -4.70 -0.18 1.23
C ARG A 108 -6.17 0.09 1.48
N ILE A 109 -6.50 1.32 1.86
CA ILE A 109 -7.88 1.75 2.09
C ILE A 109 -8.63 1.87 0.76
N ALA A 110 -8.03 2.49 -0.26
CA ALA A 110 -8.69 2.73 -1.55
C ALA A 110 -9.09 1.45 -2.29
N HIS A 111 -8.32 0.37 -2.15
CA HIS A 111 -8.60 -0.92 -2.78
C HIS A 111 -9.26 -1.93 -1.84
N GLY A 112 -9.48 -1.58 -0.57
CA GLY A 112 -10.09 -2.45 0.43
C GLY A 112 -9.26 -3.70 0.73
N LEU A 113 -7.97 -3.52 1.00
CA LEU A 113 -7.06 -4.62 1.36
C LEU A 113 -7.29 -5.02 2.83
N ASP A 114 -8.28 -5.89 3.02
CA ASP A 114 -8.87 -6.27 4.31
C ASP A 114 -8.33 -7.59 4.88
N CYS A 115 -7.53 -8.34 4.12
CA CYS A 115 -6.89 -9.57 4.59
C CYS A 115 -5.37 -9.45 4.68
N LEU A 116 -4.76 -10.40 5.39
CA LEU A 116 -3.31 -10.56 5.50
C LEU A 116 -2.92 -11.91 4.88
N VAL A 117 -1.90 -11.88 4.02
CA VAL A 117 -1.30 -13.07 3.43
C VAL A 117 0.19 -13.09 3.66
N ASP A 118 0.74 -14.28 3.92
CA ASP A 118 2.17 -14.52 3.88
C ASP A 118 2.57 -14.89 2.45
N ILE A 119 3.57 -14.20 1.91
CA ILE A 119 4.26 -14.63 0.69
C ILE A 119 5.32 -15.63 1.11
N GLN A 120 5.20 -16.87 0.63
CA GLN A 120 6.13 -17.96 0.91
C GLN A 120 6.99 -18.25 -0.30
N LEU A 121 8.25 -18.61 -0.06
CA LEU A 121 9.23 -19.02 -1.06
C LEU A 121 9.50 -20.52 -0.94
N ALA A 122 9.53 -21.22 -2.07
CA ALA A 122 9.83 -22.64 -2.14
C ALA A 122 11.26 -22.93 -1.67
N VAL A 123 11.41 -23.97 -0.84
CA VAL A 123 12.69 -24.55 -0.46
C VAL A 123 12.92 -25.77 -1.36
N TRP A 124 14.02 -25.75 -2.10
CA TRP A 124 14.37 -26.78 -3.07
C TRP A 124 15.47 -27.69 -2.52
N ASP A 125 15.32 -29.00 -2.73
CA ASP A 125 16.38 -29.99 -2.53
C ASP A 125 16.34 -30.99 -3.68
N ALA A 126 17.51 -31.28 -4.27
CA ALA A 126 17.67 -32.18 -5.42
C ALA A 126 16.66 -31.97 -6.58
N GLY A 127 16.22 -30.71 -6.81
CA GLY A 127 15.27 -30.39 -7.87
C GLY A 127 13.79 -30.64 -7.53
N ALA A 128 13.47 -30.96 -6.28
CA ALA A 128 12.11 -31.05 -5.76
C ALA A 128 11.86 -29.99 -4.69
N ILE A 129 10.62 -29.50 -4.59
CA ILE A 129 10.20 -28.63 -3.50
C ILE A 129 10.04 -29.50 -2.25
N THR A 130 10.85 -29.25 -1.22
CA THR A 130 10.80 -29.98 0.06
C THR A 130 10.08 -29.21 1.16
N GLY A 131 9.85 -27.91 0.95
CA GLY A 131 9.15 -27.08 1.92
C GLY A 131 8.93 -25.66 1.41
N TRP A 132 8.43 -24.83 2.32
CA TRP A 132 8.14 -23.43 2.05
C TRP A 132 8.58 -22.61 3.27
N THR A 133 9.22 -21.47 3.01
CA THR A 133 9.63 -20.53 4.05
C THR A 133 8.92 -19.20 3.85
N THR A 134 8.53 -18.54 4.94
CA THR A 134 7.93 -17.20 4.85
C THR A 134 8.99 -16.22 4.34
N PHE A 135 8.68 -15.56 3.24
CA PHE A 135 9.53 -14.57 2.59
C PHE A 135 9.06 -13.14 2.88
N ARG A 136 7.75 -12.91 2.88
CA ARG A 136 7.11 -11.68 3.40
C ARG A 136 5.95 -12.07 4.30
N PRO A 137 6.00 -11.79 5.61
CA PRO A 137 4.88 -12.02 6.48
C PRO A 137 3.84 -10.90 6.36
N ALA A 138 2.57 -11.23 6.60
CA ALA A 138 1.48 -10.29 6.84
C ALA A 138 1.36 -9.15 5.80
N VAL A 139 1.43 -9.50 4.51
CA VAL A 139 1.17 -8.57 3.41
C VAL A 139 -0.32 -8.29 3.34
N HIS A 140 -0.71 -7.01 3.38
CA HIS A 140 -2.09 -6.61 3.15
C HIS A 140 -2.52 -6.98 1.73
N ALA A 141 -3.67 -7.64 1.64
CA ALA A 141 -4.18 -8.13 0.37
C ALA A 141 -5.71 -8.04 0.30
N ARG A 142 -6.22 -8.23 -0.92
CA ARG A 142 -7.64 -8.47 -1.19
C ARG A 142 -7.75 -9.64 -2.16
N ILE A 143 -8.47 -10.68 -1.75
CA ILE A 143 -8.67 -11.89 -2.54
C ILE A 143 -10.07 -11.84 -3.15
N GLN A 144 -10.17 -11.96 -4.47
CA GLN A 144 -11.43 -11.92 -5.21
C GLN A 144 -11.52 -13.13 -6.16
N PRO A 145 -12.63 -13.87 -6.20
CA PRO A 145 -12.85 -14.86 -7.25
C PRO A 145 -12.76 -14.19 -8.63
N LEU A 146 -12.06 -14.83 -9.56
CA LEU A 146 -11.90 -14.33 -10.92
C LEU A 146 -12.74 -15.16 -11.91
N GLU A 147 -12.53 -16.47 -11.93
CA GLU A 147 -13.23 -17.40 -12.84
C GLU A 147 -13.39 -18.75 -12.15
N THR A 148 -14.48 -19.47 -12.43
CA THR A 148 -14.67 -20.86 -12.00
C THR A 148 -14.93 -21.73 -13.22
N THR A 149 -14.09 -22.75 -13.40
CA THR A 149 -14.24 -23.75 -14.46
C THR A 149 -14.74 -25.05 -13.85
N VAL A 150 -15.77 -25.65 -14.44
CA VAL A 150 -16.31 -26.96 -14.05
C VAL A 150 -15.92 -27.98 -15.12
N ASP A 151 -15.22 -29.03 -14.71
CA ASP A 151 -14.86 -30.14 -15.59
C ASP A 151 -15.88 -31.28 -15.43
N GLU A 152 -16.92 -31.23 -16.26
CA GLU A 152 -17.96 -32.26 -16.33
C GLU A 152 -17.45 -33.62 -16.87
N SER A 153 -16.25 -33.65 -17.47
CA SER A 153 -15.66 -34.89 -17.99
C SER A 153 -14.95 -35.71 -16.90
N SER A 154 -14.63 -35.09 -15.76
CA SER A 154 -14.03 -35.75 -14.61
C SER A 154 -15.09 -36.55 -13.81
N THR A 155 -14.69 -37.69 -13.24
CA THR A 155 -15.52 -38.47 -12.31
C THR A 155 -14.74 -38.72 -11.02
N PRO A 156 -15.10 -38.06 -9.90
CA PRO A 156 -16.22 -37.11 -9.74
C PRO A 156 -15.99 -35.80 -10.53
N ILE A 157 -17.08 -35.08 -10.83
CA ILE A 157 -17.02 -33.74 -11.43
C ILE A 157 -16.21 -32.84 -10.51
N THR A 158 -15.27 -32.11 -11.09
CA THR A 158 -14.35 -31.21 -10.38
C THR A 158 -14.59 -29.77 -10.80
N SER A 159 -14.43 -28.83 -9.87
CA SER A 159 -14.48 -27.39 -10.15
C SER A 159 -13.21 -26.72 -9.67
N THR A 160 -12.61 -25.89 -10.52
CA THR A 160 -11.42 -25.09 -10.19
C THR A 160 -11.76 -23.61 -10.26
N THR A 161 -11.57 -22.89 -9.15
CA THR A 161 -11.71 -21.44 -9.09
C THR A 161 -10.34 -20.78 -9.12
N THR A 162 -10.15 -19.81 -10.01
CA THR A 162 -9.02 -18.88 -9.97
C THR A 162 -9.41 -17.64 -9.17
N TYR A 163 -8.45 -17.05 -8.49
CA TYR A 163 -8.63 -15.84 -7.70
C TYR A 163 -7.65 -14.78 -8.18
N ARG A 164 -8.10 -13.53 -8.18
CA ARG A 164 -7.25 -12.35 -8.27
C ARG A 164 -6.92 -11.89 -6.85
N VAL A 165 -5.64 -11.70 -6.57
CA VAL A 165 -5.14 -11.19 -5.28
C VAL A 165 -4.45 -9.86 -5.53
N LEU A 166 -5.00 -8.78 -4.99
CA LEU A 166 -4.34 -7.47 -4.97
C LEU A 166 -3.41 -7.41 -3.75
N LEU A 167 -2.18 -6.94 -3.92
CA LEU A 167 -1.13 -6.93 -2.88
C LEU A 167 -0.63 -5.50 -2.62
N ASP A 168 -0.42 -5.14 -1.35
CA ASP A 168 0.23 -3.89 -0.93
C ASP A 168 1.78 -3.91 -1.06
N ASP A 169 2.32 -5.05 -1.46
CA ASP A 169 3.74 -5.29 -1.70
C ASP A 169 3.99 -5.40 -3.21
N ASP A 170 5.02 -4.72 -3.72
CA ASP A 170 5.38 -4.68 -5.13
C ASP A 170 6.47 -5.69 -5.52
N THR A 171 6.89 -6.57 -4.59
CA THR A 171 7.93 -7.56 -4.83
C THR A 171 7.52 -8.49 -5.97
N PRO A 172 8.36 -8.62 -7.03
CA PRO A 172 8.07 -9.53 -8.13
C PRO A 172 7.88 -10.97 -7.66
N LEU A 173 6.80 -11.60 -8.08
CA LEU A 173 6.48 -13.00 -7.77
C LEU A 173 6.58 -13.87 -9.02
N ASP A 174 7.03 -15.11 -8.81
CA ASP A 174 7.14 -16.15 -9.83
C ASP A 174 6.65 -17.50 -9.29
N HIS A 175 6.83 -18.57 -10.07
CA HIS A 175 6.39 -19.93 -9.71
C HIS A 175 7.08 -20.53 -8.47
N ASN A 176 8.14 -19.90 -7.95
CA ASN A 176 8.76 -20.27 -6.67
C ASN A 176 8.03 -19.69 -5.48
N HIS A 177 7.01 -18.86 -5.71
CA HIS A 177 6.23 -18.20 -4.68
C HIS A 177 4.82 -18.79 -4.59
N ARG A 178 4.28 -18.78 -3.37
CA ARG A 178 2.85 -19.02 -3.10
C ARG A 178 2.36 -18.07 -2.01
N LEU A 179 1.05 -17.93 -1.90
CA LEU A 179 0.42 -17.10 -0.87
C LEU A 179 -0.26 -18.00 0.16
N ALA A 180 -0.06 -17.72 1.44
CA ALA A 180 -0.76 -18.38 2.53
C ALA A 180 -1.60 -17.34 3.28
N SER A 181 -2.91 -17.53 3.33
CA SER A 181 -3.83 -16.67 4.07
C SER A 181 -3.80 -17.00 5.56
N GLY A 182 -4.18 -16.04 6.41
CA GLY A 182 -4.23 -16.22 7.86
C GLY A 182 -5.20 -17.31 8.36
N ASP A 183 -6.12 -17.76 7.52
CA ASP A 183 -7.01 -18.91 7.77
C ASP A 183 -6.36 -20.27 7.45
N GLY A 184 -5.11 -20.27 6.97
CA GLY A 184 -4.37 -21.46 6.54
C GLY A 184 -4.65 -21.86 5.08
N THR A 185 -5.52 -21.14 4.36
CA THR A 185 -5.74 -21.41 2.93
C THR A 185 -4.48 -21.05 2.13
N VAL A 186 -4.00 -21.99 1.33
CA VAL A 186 -2.83 -21.82 0.47
C VAL A 186 -3.25 -21.60 -0.97
N TYR A 187 -2.60 -20.66 -1.63
CA TYR A 187 -2.85 -20.29 -3.01
C TYR A 187 -1.57 -20.39 -3.83
N ARG A 188 -1.60 -21.22 -4.86
CA ARG A 188 -0.52 -21.38 -5.84
C ARG A 188 -0.57 -20.26 -6.88
N LEU A 189 0.58 -19.64 -7.15
CA LEU A 189 0.69 -18.61 -8.17
C LEU A 189 0.48 -19.19 -9.59
N VAL A 190 -0.36 -18.53 -10.38
CA VAL A 190 -0.58 -18.80 -11.81
C VAL A 190 0.10 -17.74 -12.66
N SER A 191 -0.10 -16.47 -12.33
CA SER A 191 0.56 -15.34 -12.98
C SER A 191 0.69 -14.16 -12.02
N TYR A 192 1.59 -13.24 -12.33
CA TYR A 192 1.82 -12.02 -11.58
C TYR A 192 2.00 -10.84 -12.53
N SER A 193 1.37 -9.72 -12.18
CA SER A 193 1.53 -8.43 -12.85
C SER A 193 1.80 -7.36 -11.80
N GLY A 194 2.89 -6.61 -11.97
CA GLY A 194 3.14 -5.42 -11.14
C GLY A 194 2.09 -4.33 -11.38
N GLY A 195 2.05 -3.32 -10.52
CA GLY A 195 1.22 -2.13 -10.75
C GLY A 195 1.72 -1.36 -11.98
N GLU A 196 1.00 -1.48 -13.10
CA GLU A 196 1.39 -0.87 -14.37
C GLU A 196 1.14 0.64 -14.38
N ARG A 197 0.02 1.10 -13.81
CA ARG A 197 -0.33 2.52 -13.73
C ARG A 197 -0.09 3.08 -12.35
N LEU A 198 -0.04 4.40 -12.29
CA LEU A 198 0.01 5.11 -11.03
C LEU A 198 -1.27 4.85 -10.22
N GLY A 199 -1.10 4.36 -8.99
CA GLY A 199 -2.21 4.00 -8.11
C GLY A 199 -2.72 2.58 -8.27
N ASP A 200 -2.18 1.81 -9.23
CA ASP A 200 -2.42 0.38 -9.32
C ASP A 200 -1.60 -0.38 -8.29
N LEU A 201 -2.20 -1.44 -7.74
CA LEU A 201 -1.52 -2.41 -6.90
C LEU A 201 -0.95 -3.55 -7.74
N ALA A 202 0.05 -4.24 -7.20
CA ALA A 202 0.47 -5.53 -7.75
C ALA A 202 -0.70 -6.52 -7.68
N ALA A 203 -0.83 -7.35 -8.70
CA ALA A 203 -1.89 -8.34 -8.80
C ALA A 203 -1.31 -9.72 -9.12
N ALA A 204 -1.70 -10.72 -8.34
CA ALA A 204 -1.44 -12.13 -8.58
C ALA A 204 -2.73 -12.82 -9.03
N VAL A 205 -2.65 -13.68 -10.03
CA VAL A 205 -3.69 -14.67 -10.30
C VAL A 205 -3.24 -15.97 -9.67
N VAL A 206 -4.11 -16.58 -8.87
CA VAL A 206 -3.78 -17.75 -8.06
C VAL A 206 -4.87 -18.82 -8.15
N ARG A 207 -4.53 -20.04 -7.76
CA ARG A 207 -5.48 -21.15 -7.55
C ARG A 207 -5.34 -21.67 -6.12
N ARG A 208 -6.45 -22.05 -5.51
CA ARG A 208 -6.43 -22.70 -4.19
C ARG A 208 -5.80 -24.09 -4.32
N GLU A 209 -4.89 -24.43 -3.41
CA GLU A 209 -4.34 -25.79 -3.26
C GLU A 209 -5.27 -26.71 -2.46
#